data_AF-A0A832GDG6-F1
#
_entry.id   AF-A0A832GDG6-F1
#
_cell.length_a   1.000
_cell.length_b   1.000
_cell.length_c   1.000
_cell.angle_alpha   90.00
_cell.angle_beta   90.00
_cell.angle_gamma   90.00
#
_symmetry.space_group_name_H-M   'P 1'
#
loop_
_entity.id
_entity.type
_entity.pdbx_description
1 polymer ?
#
loop_
_entity_poly.entity_id
_entity_poly.type
_entity_poly.pdbx_seq_one_letter_code
_entity_poly.pdbx_strand_id
1 'polypeptide(L)'
;MSNSEANATINERAAEEFYRKGVEAQQQGNEEKAAEFFERALRENPDHEGACFALAKFYDRHADDTRAIELYERLCAGGGVPANALINLAVLYEDNNHYEEARRCLQAVLNSNPNHARARLYLKDVESARSMFVEDDGREDRRNAVLDTPITDFELSVRSRNCLKKMNIRVLGDLLRVSEAELLSYKNFGETSLNEIRSLLASKGLRLGQALEESKPGAVAAAPVRTIPPEIADVPNEVLSRRIEDMELSVRSRKALQRLNIATIGELAARTEAELLGCKNFGQTSLAEIKQMLAQFGLSLRKLED
;
A
#
# COMPACT_ATOMS: atom_id res chain seq x y z
N MET A 1 21.02 -43.32 20.72
CA MET A 1 20.55 -42.62 19.50
C MET A 1 20.71 -41.12 19.78
N SER A 2 21.95 -40.60 19.80
CA SER A 2 22.67 -40.03 18.65
C SER A 2 21.90 -38.91 17.95
N ASN A 3 22.09 -37.67 18.41
CA ASN A 3 22.14 -36.54 17.50
C ASN A 3 23.36 -35.70 17.87
N SER A 4 24.40 -35.91 17.08
CA SER A 4 25.71 -35.27 17.14
C SER A 4 25.55 -33.84 16.64
N GLU A 5 25.59 -32.87 17.55
CA GLU A 5 25.89 -31.48 17.24
C GLU A 5 27.23 -31.44 16.50
N ALA A 6 27.17 -31.29 15.18
CA ALA A 6 28.33 -31.04 14.36
C ALA A 6 28.89 -29.66 14.76
N ASN A 7 29.90 -29.66 15.63
CA ASN A 7 30.79 -28.52 15.82
C ASN A 7 31.51 -28.25 14.49
N ALA A 8 30.84 -27.53 13.58
CA ALA A 8 31.48 -26.95 12.41
C ALA A 8 32.57 -26.02 12.93
N THR A 9 33.82 -26.33 12.62
CA THR A 9 34.96 -25.49 12.98
C THR A 9 34.81 -24.19 12.20
N ILE A 10 34.35 -23.11 12.86
CA ILE A 10 34.20 -21.79 12.23
C ILE A 10 35.54 -21.42 11.60
N ASN A 11 35.55 -21.25 10.28
CA ASN A 11 36.77 -20.98 9.52
C ASN A 11 36.79 -19.52 9.08
N GLU A 12 37.13 -18.65 10.02
CA GLU A 12 37.14 -17.19 9.83
C GLU A 12 37.96 -16.75 8.61
N ARG A 13 39.13 -17.38 8.40
CA ARG A 13 40.03 -17.04 7.29
C ARG A 13 39.42 -17.41 5.94
N ALA A 14 38.81 -18.58 5.82
CA ALA A 14 38.16 -18.99 4.58
C ALA A 14 36.91 -18.13 4.30
N ALA A 15 36.15 -17.80 5.35
CA ALA A 15 35.00 -16.91 5.23
C ALA A 15 35.40 -15.53 4.68
N GLU A 16 36.45 -14.91 5.25
CA GLU A 16 36.97 -13.62 4.79
C GLU A 16 37.54 -13.70 3.35
N GLU A 17 38.18 -14.81 2.98
CA GLU A 17 38.67 -15.01 1.61
C GLU A 17 37.51 -15.06 0.59
N PHE A 18 36.47 -15.83 0.90
CA PHE A 18 35.28 -15.90 0.06
C PHE A 18 34.53 -14.57 0.01
N TYR A 19 34.44 -13.85 1.14
CA TYR A 19 33.87 -12.52 1.17
C TYR A 19 34.61 -11.56 0.23
N ARG A 20 35.94 -11.53 0.27
CA ARG A 20 36.76 -10.70 -0.64
C ARG A 20 36.55 -11.05 -2.11
N LYS A 21 36.46 -12.34 -2.45
CA LYS A 21 36.14 -12.79 -3.83
C LYS A 21 34.74 -12.33 -4.26
N GLY A 22 33.76 -12.37 -3.35
CA GLY A 22 32.41 -11.85 -3.61
C GLY A 22 32.41 -10.35 -3.89
N VAL A 23 33.15 -9.56 -3.10
CA VAL A 23 33.29 -8.11 -3.33
C VAL A 23 33.96 -7.82 -4.67
N GLU A 24 35.01 -8.57 -5.04
CA GLU A 24 35.67 -8.44 -6.34
C GLU A 24 34.73 -8.77 -7.51
N ALA A 25 33.97 -9.87 -7.41
CA ALA A 25 32.96 -10.24 -8.42
C ALA A 25 31.88 -9.15 -8.58
N GLN A 26 31.47 -8.52 -7.47
CA GLN A 26 30.52 -7.42 -7.49
C GLN A 26 31.09 -6.17 -8.19
N GLN A 27 32.38 -5.86 -7.99
CA GLN A 27 33.06 -4.76 -8.71
C GLN A 27 33.17 -5.03 -10.22
N GLN A 28 33.26 -6.30 -10.61
CA GLN A 28 33.25 -6.74 -12.01
C GLN A 28 31.83 -6.78 -12.61
N GLY A 29 30.79 -6.44 -11.84
CA GLY A 29 29.39 -6.48 -12.29
C GLY A 29 28.78 -7.88 -12.35
N ASN A 30 29.46 -8.90 -11.81
CA ASN A 30 28.95 -10.27 -11.79
C ASN A 30 28.22 -10.55 -10.46
N GLU A 31 26.96 -10.10 -10.39
CA GLU A 31 26.16 -10.17 -9.15
C GLU A 31 25.84 -11.61 -8.72
N GLU A 32 25.59 -12.53 -9.67
CA GLU A 32 25.30 -13.94 -9.38
C GLU A 32 26.50 -14.66 -8.75
N LYS A 33 27.70 -14.49 -9.32
CA LYS A 33 28.93 -15.06 -8.73
C LYS A 33 29.26 -14.43 -7.39
N ALA A 34 28.97 -13.14 -7.20
CA ALA A 34 29.15 -12.49 -5.92
C ALA A 34 28.28 -13.15 -4.84
N ALA A 35 27.01 -13.41 -5.15
CA ALA A 35 26.10 -14.13 -4.25
C ALA A 35 26.61 -15.54 -3.90
N GLU A 36 27.09 -16.31 -4.88
CA GLU A 36 27.69 -17.63 -4.61
C GLU A 36 28.88 -17.57 -3.66
N PHE A 37 29.73 -16.56 -3.80
CA PHE A 37 30.87 -16.35 -2.91
C PHE A 37 30.43 -15.93 -1.50
N PHE A 38 29.42 -15.07 -1.38
CA PHE A 38 28.88 -14.70 -0.07
C PHE A 38 28.20 -15.88 0.63
N GLU A 39 27.46 -16.72 -0.09
CA GLU A 39 26.91 -17.96 0.47
C GLU A 39 28.00 -18.90 0.98
N ARG A 40 29.10 -19.05 0.21
CA ARG A 40 30.25 -19.84 0.65
C ARG A 40 30.90 -19.25 1.89
N ALA A 41 31.05 -17.93 1.97
CA ALA A 41 31.55 -17.27 3.16
C ALA A 41 30.67 -17.58 4.40
N LEU A 42 29.34 -17.55 4.24
CA LEU A 42 28.40 -17.87 5.31
C LEU A 42 28.34 -19.36 5.69
N ARG A 43 28.74 -20.27 4.79
CA ARG A 43 28.92 -21.69 5.14
C ARG A 43 30.14 -21.91 6.03
N GLU A 44 31.21 -21.14 5.83
CA GLU A 44 32.45 -21.21 6.62
C GLU A 44 32.32 -20.46 7.96
N ASN A 45 31.65 -19.31 7.96
CA ASN A 45 31.26 -18.56 9.16
C ASN A 45 29.83 -17.99 9.00
N PRO A 46 28.81 -18.60 9.64
CA PRO A 46 27.42 -18.13 9.60
C PRO A 46 27.19 -16.71 10.14
N ASP A 47 28.07 -16.24 11.02
CA ASP A 47 27.99 -14.94 11.69
C ASP A 47 28.84 -13.86 11.00
N HIS A 48 29.39 -14.15 9.81
CA HIS A 48 30.20 -13.19 9.07
C HIS A 48 29.35 -11.98 8.62
N GLU A 49 29.49 -10.86 9.33
CA GLU A 49 28.66 -9.66 9.18
C GLU A 49 28.65 -9.11 7.73
N GLY A 50 29.83 -8.97 7.12
CA GLY A 50 29.98 -8.42 5.77
C GLY A 50 29.29 -9.24 4.68
N ALA A 51 29.51 -10.57 4.69
CA ALA A 51 28.87 -11.49 3.75
C ALA A 51 27.35 -11.55 3.97
N CYS A 52 26.90 -11.54 5.24
CA CYS A 52 25.48 -11.51 5.58
C CYS A 52 24.79 -10.26 5.00
N PHE A 53 25.36 -9.08 5.24
CA PHE A 53 24.84 -7.82 4.73
C PHE A 53 24.83 -7.76 3.19
N ALA A 54 25.90 -8.21 2.55
CA ALA A 54 26.01 -8.19 1.09
C ALA A 54 25.01 -9.14 0.41
N LEU A 55 24.82 -10.34 0.97
CA LEU A 55 23.85 -11.30 0.46
C LEU A 55 22.40 -10.86 0.72
N ALA A 56 22.12 -10.23 1.87
CA ALA A 56 20.80 -9.66 2.15
C ALA A 56 20.42 -8.58 1.12
N LYS A 57 21.37 -7.69 0.77
CA LYS A 57 21.18 -6.68 -0.28
C LYS A 57 20.98 -7.30 -1.66
N PHE A 58 21.64 -8.42 -1.96
CA PHE A 58 21.43 -9.14 -3.21
C PHE A 58 19.98 -9.65 -3.32
N TYR A 59 19.47 -10.29 -2.27
CA TYR A 59 18.09 -10.80 -2.25
C TYR A 59 17.04 -9.70 -2.29
N ASP A 60 17.24 -8.60 -1.56
CA ASP A 60 16.40 -7.39 -1.62
C ASP A 60 16.29 -6.87 -3.07
N ARG A 61 17.41 -6.72 -3.78
CA ARG A 61 17.41 -6.28 -5.19
C ARG A 61 16.74 -7.26 -6.14
N HIS A 62 16.63 -8.53 -5.77
CA HIS A 62 16.00 -9.59 -6.57
C HIS A 62 14.57 -9.91 -6.08
N ALA A 63 14.00 -9.05 -5.22
CA ALA A 63 12.64 -9.16 -4.68
C ALA A 63 12.38 -10.47 -3.89
N ASP A 64 13.44 -11.04 -3.31
CA ASP A 64 13.33 -12.16 -2.38
C ASP A 64 13.37 -11.65 -0.93
N ASP A 65 12.27 -11.00 -0.55
CA ASP A 65 12.14 -10.32 0.75
C ASP A 65 12.28 -11.31 1.91
N THR A 66 11.83 -12.56 1.74
CA THR A 66 11.88 -13.57 2.80
C THR A 66 13.32 -13.88 3.21
N ARG A 67 14.20 -14.18 2.23
CA ARG A 67 15.62 -14.44 2.52
C ARG A 67 16.37 -13.18 2.93
N ALA A 68 16.00 -12.02 2.37
CA ALA A 68 16.61 -10.74 2.76
C ALA A 68 16.32 -10.40 4.24
N ILE A 69 15.06 -10.53 4.67
CA ILE A 69 14.64 -10.27 6.06
C ILE A 69 15.37 -11.21 7.02
N GLU A 70 15.42 -12.51 6.74
CA GLU A 70 16.10 -13.50 7.60
C GLU A 70 17.57 -13.14 7.83
N LEU A 71 18.30 -12.75 6.77
CA LEU A 71 19.70 -12.37 6.87
C LEU A 71 19.89 -11.06 7.64
N TYR A 72 19.03 -10.06 7.42
CA TYR A 72 19.11 -8.80 8.15
C TYR A 72 18.73 -8.97 9.63
N GLU A 73 17.72 -9.78 9.96
CA GLU A 73 17.37 -10.12 11.34
C GLU A 73 18.53 -10.81 12.04
N ARG A 74 19.17 -11.79 11.40
CA ARG A 74 20.34 -12.49 11.94
C ARG A 74 21.49 -11.51 12.18
N LEU A 75 21.75 -10.59 11.24
CA LEU A 75 22.76 -9.57 11.39
C LEU A 75 22.46 -8.62 12.58
N CYS A 76 21.20 -8.28 12.79
CA CYS A 76 20.78 -7.41 13.90
C CYS A 76 20.70 -8.13 15.25
N ALA A 77 20.66 -9.46 15.27
CA ALA A 77 20.79 -10.26 16.48
C ALA A 77 22.24 -10.34 16.99
N GLY A 78 23.21 -10.04 16.13
CA GLY A 78 24.63 -9.93 16.47
C GLY A 78 24.96 -8.70 17.33
N GLY A 79 26.08 -8.75 18.07
CA GLY A 79 26.46 -7.74 19.06
C GLY A 79 26.75 -6.33 18.52
N GLY A 80 26.87 -6.16 17.20
CA GLY A 80 26.94 -4.88 16.52
C GLY A 80 25.75 -4.71 15.61
N VAL A 81 24.88 -3.74 15.88
CA VAL A 81 23.69 -3.49 15.05
C VAL A 81 24.00 -2.36 14.06
N PRO A 82 24.41 -2.66 12.81
CA PRO A 82 24.69 -1.61 11.84
C PRO A 82 23.41 -0.85 11.49
N ALA A 83 23.42 0.47 11.67
CA ALA A 83 22.28 1.34 11.37
C ALA A 83 21.75 1.16 9.93
N ASN A 84 22.63 0.88 8.98
CA ASN A 84 22.26 0.61 7.59
C ASN A 84 21.42 -0.67 7.44
N ALA A 85 21.74 -1.73 8.20
CA ALA A 85 20.97 -2.97 8.16
C ALA A 85 19.58 -2.79 8.77
N LEU A 86 19.48 -2.12 9.92
CA LEU A 86 18.19 -1.79 10.52
C LEU A 86 17.32 -0.93 9.61
N ILE A 87 17.91 0.02 8.89
CA ILE A 87 17.18 0.85 7.92
C ILE A 87 16.67 0.00 6.76
N ASN A 88 17.52 -0.87 6.18
CA ASN A 88 17.10 -1.73 5.08
C ASN A 88 16.03 -2.73 5.54
N LEU A 89 16.17 -3.31 6.72
CA LEU A 89 15.18 -4.19 7.35
C LEU A 89 13.85 -3.45 7.58
N ALA A 90 13.89 -2.20 8.03
CA ALA A 90 12.68 -1.40 8.21
C ALA A 90 11.93 -1.13 6.91
N VAL A 91 12.64 -0.91 5.81
CA VAL A 91 12.04 -0.76 4.47
C VAL A 91 11.38 -2.06 4.04
N LEU A 92 12.07 -3.20 4.20
CA LEU A 92 11.50 -4.51 3.87
C LEU A 92 10.25 -4.84 4.71
N TYR A 93 10.26 -4.51 6.00
CA TYR A 93 9.08 -4.67 6.85
C TYR A 93 7.93 -3.76 6.43
N GLU A 94 8.20 -2.50 6.08
CA GLU A 94 7.17 -1.58 5.56
C GLU A 94 6.54 -2.10 4.27
N ASP A 95 7.36 -2.56 3.31
CA ASP A 95 6.92 -3.17 2.05
C ASP A 95 6.04 -4.42 2.27
N ASN A 96 6.30 -5.15 3.36
CA ASN A 96 5.53 -6.32 3.80
C ASN A 96 4.38 -6.00 4.78
N ASN A 97 4.06 -4.72 5.01
CA ASN A 97 3.03 -4.22 5.93
C ASN A 97 3.28 -4.53 7.42
N HIS A 98 4.50 -4.90 7.79
CA HIS A 98 4.95 -5.12 9.17
C HIS A 98 5.36 -3.78 9.81
N TYR A 99 4.39 -2.88 9.96
CA TYR A 99 4.65 -1.48 10.33
C TYR A 99 5.24 -1.31 11.74
N GLU A 100 4.86 -2.16 12.70
CA GLU A 100 5.39 -2.05 14.06
C GLU A 100 6.84 -2.51 14.15
N GLU A 101 7.20 -3.55 13.41
CA GLU A 101 8.57 -4.05 13.28
C GLU A 101 9.46 -3.02 12.58
N ALA A 102 8.99 -2.43 11.48
CA ALA A 102 9.66 -1.33 10.79
C ALA A 102 9.92 -0.14 11.73
N ARG A 103 8.91 0.26 12.50
CA ARG A 103 9.00 1.36 13.47
C ARG A 103 10.03 1.07 14.56
N ARG A 104 10.05 -0.16 15.10
CA ARG A 104 11.03 -0.58 16.12
C ARG A 104 12.46 -0.49 15.58
N CYS A 105 12.70 -0.95 14.36
CA CYS A 105 14.01 -0.87 13.72
C CYS A 105 14.49 0.58 13.57
N LEU A 106 13.62 1.46 13.09
CA LEU A 106 13.95 2.89 12.90
C LEU A 106 14.15 3.62 14.24
N GLN A 107 13.36 3.29 15.25
CA GLN A 107 13.53 3.85 16.59
C GLN A 107 14.86 3.41 17.21
N ALA A 108 15.29 2.15 17.01
CA ALA A 108 16.58 1.68 17.46
C ALA A 108 17.73 2.51 16.84
N VAL A 109 17.66 2.81 15.53
CA VAL A 109 18.64 3.69 14.87
C VAL A 109 18.63 5.11 15.45
N LEU A 110 17.46 5.69 15.69
CA LEU A 110 17.34 7.05 16.21
C LEU A 110 17.75 7.17 17.69
N ASN A 111 17.62 6.09 18.47
CA ASN A 111 18.10 6.06 19.85
C ASN A 111 19.63 6.15 19.90
N SER A 112 20.33 5.50 18.95
CA SER A 112 21.78 5.58 18.84
C SER A 112 22.25 6.86 18.12
N ASN A 113 21.51 7.33 17.11
CA ASN A 113 21.80 8.54 16.36
C ASN A 113 20.52 9.38 16.15
N PRO A 114 20.19 10.29 17.08
CA PRO A 114 18.99 11.12 17.00
C PRO A 114 18.90 12.01 15.76
N ASN A 115 20.04 12.29 15.13
CA ASN A 115 20.14 13.14 13.93
C ASN A 115 20.22 12.36 12.62
N HIS A 116 19.93 11.05 12.62
CA HIS A 116 19.96 10.25 11.42
C HIS A 116 18.83 10.62 10.44
N ALA A 117 19.14 11.41 9.41
CA ALA A 117 18.15 11.97 8.47
C ALA A 117 17.28 10.90 7.79
N ARG A 118 17.88 9.82 7.27
CA ARG A 118 17.13 8.73 6.60
C ARG A 118 16.16 8.00 7.55
N ALA A 119 16.60 7.67 8.76
CA ALA A 119 15.77 6.96 9.73
C ALA A 119 14.55 7.80 10.15
N ARG A 120 14.71 9.12 10.32
CA ARG A 120 13.59 10.03 10.62
C ARG A 120 12.60 10.12 9.47
N LEU A 121 13.09 10.17 8.23
CA LEU A 121 12.25 10.20 7.04
C LEU A 121 11.40 8.92 6.95
N TYR A 122 12.04 7.75 6.99
CA TYR A 122 11.33 6.47 6.93
C TYR A 122 10.39 6.26 8.12
N LEU A 123 10.71 6.79 9.30
CA LEU A 123 9.81 6.69 10.45
C LEU A 123 8.50 7.43 10.20
N LYS A 124 8.57 8.63 9.61
CA LYS A 124 7.38 9.40 9.23
C LYS A 124 6.56 8.66 8.17
N ASP A 125 7.21 8.01 7.21
CA ASP A 125 6.55 7.23 6.17
C ASP A 125 5.81 6.03 6.80
N VAL A 126 6.47 5.27 7.68
CA VAL A 126 5.88 4.14 8.41
C VAL A 126 4.72 4.59 9.29
N GLU A 127 4.84 5.70 10.02
CA GLU A 127 3.75 6.24 10.85
C GLU A 127 2.54 6.66 10.01
N SER A 128 2.78 7.26 8.85
CA SER A 128 1.73 7.66 7.92
C SER A 128 1.03 6.45 7.33
N ALA A 129 1.80 5.44 6.89
CA ALA A 129 1.25 4.17 6.41
C ALA A 129 0.41 3.51 7.50
N ARG A 130 0.94 3.37 8.72
CA ARG A 130 0.22 2.78 9.86
C ARG A 130 -1.09 3.50 10.17
N SER A 131 -1.08 4.84 10.23
CA SER A 131 -2.29 5.63 10.51
C SER A 131 -3.38 5.40 9.47
N MET A 132 -3.02 5.13 8.22
CA MET A 132 -3.96 4.86 7.14
C MET A 132 -4.64 3.48 7.23
N PHE A 133 -4.03 2.50 7.90
CA PHE A 133 -4.62 1.17 8.13
C PHE A 133 -5.43 1.09 9.43
N VAL A 134 -5.00 1.77 10.50
CA VAL A 134 -5.72 1.77 11.79
C VAL A 134 -7.06 2.54 11.71
N GLU A 135 -7.22 3.36 10.68
CA GLU A 135 -8.40 4.17 10.44
C GLU A 135 -9.59 3.42 9.81
N ASP A 136 -9.40 2.19 9.34
CA ASP A 136 -10.42 1.39 8.60
C ASP A 136 -11.14 0.37 9.48
N ASP A 137 -10.41 -0.41 10.29
CA ASP A 137 -10.98 -1.54 11.07
C ASP A 137 -12.10 -1.11 12.04
N GLY A 138 -12.00 0.08 12.63
CA GLY A 138 -13.02 0.56 13.58
C GLY A 138 -14.22 1.26 12.93
N ARG A 139 -14.10 1.77 11.70
CA ARG A 139 -15.17 2.53 11.02
C ARG A 139 -16.07 1.61 10.23
N GLU A 140 -15.53 0.60 9.56
CA GLU A 140 -16.34 -0.40 8.85
C GLU A 140 -17.17 -1.24 9.83
N ASP A 141 -16.59 -1.69 10.95
CA ASP A 141 -17.32 -2.46 11.97
C ASP A 141 -18.44 -1.64 12.62
N ARG A 142 -18.19 -0.37 12.94
CA ARG A 142 -19.22 0.53 13.48
C ARG A 142 -20.28 0.87 12.44
N ARG A 143 -19.89 1.06 11.18
CA ARG A 143 -20.83 1.31 10.08
C ARG A 143 -21.70 0.08 9.84
N ASN A 144 -21.11 -1.12 9.73
CA ASN A 144 -21.81 -2.39 9.56
C ASN A 144 -22.73 -2.70 10.75
N ALA A 145 -22.29 -2.48 11.99
CA ALA A 145 -23.14 -2.64 13.17
C ALA A 145 -24.36 -1.70 13.16
N VAL A 146 -24.20 -0.47 12.67
CA VAL A 146 -25.31 0.49 12.50
C VAL A 146 -26.26 0.04 11.39
N LEU A 147 -25.74 -0.55 10.30
CA LEU A 147 -26.56 -1.09 9.20
C LEU A 147 -27.40 -2.30 9.62
N ASP A 148 -26.90 -3.12 10.53
CA ASP A 148 -27.59 -4.30 11.07
C ASP A 148 -28.58 -3.96 12.20
N THR A 149 -28.63 -2.70 12.64
CA THR A 149 -29.54 -2.26 13.71
C THR A 149 -31.01 -2.36 13.24
N PRO A 150 -31.88 -3.06 13.99
CA PRO A 150 -33.30 -3.18 13.67
C PRO A 150 -34.02 -1.83 13.63
N ILE A 151 -34.93 -1.66 12.67
CA ILE A 151 -35.71 -0.42 12.55
C ILE A 151 -36.63 -0.18 13.76
N THR A 152 -36.95 -1.23 14.51
CA THR A 152 -37.73 -1.15 15.75
C THR A 152 -37.05 -0.33 16.83
N ASP A 153 -35.73 -0.25 16.80
CA ASP A 153 -34.92 0.38 17.85
C ASP A 153 -34.84 1.90 17.66
N PHE A 154 -35.36 2.41 16.53
CA PHE A 154 -35.45 3.84 16.25
C PHE A 154 -36.82 4.41 16.61
N GLU A 155 -36.81 5.67 17.06
CA GLU A 155 -37.97 6.47 17.42
C GLU A 155 -38.72 6.97 16.17
N LEU A 156 -39.37 6.05 15.47
CA LEU A 156 -40.26 6.34 14.35
C LEU A 156 -41.73 6.36 14.79
N SER A 157 -42.55 7.13 14.09
CA SER A 157 -44.00 7.09 14.32
C SER A 157 -44.58 5.69 14.04
N VAL A 158 -45.69 5.37 14.70
CA VAL A 158 -46.43 4.11 14.48
C VAL A 158 -46.79 3.94 13.00
N ARG A 159 -47.05 5.02 12.28
CA ARG A 159 -47.34 5.03 10.84
C ARG A 159 -46.10 4.61 10.04
N SER A 160 -44.97 5.28 10.26
CA SER A 160 -43.70 5.01 9.56
C SER A 160 -43.25 3.56 9.80
N ARG A 161 -43.30 3.08 11.05
CA ARG A 161 -42.94 1.70 11.41
C ARG A 161 -43.84 0.66 10.75
N ASN A 162 -45.16 0.90 10.71
CA ASN A 162 -46.10 -0.01 10.05
C ASN A 162 -45.93 -0.05 8.53
N CYS A 163 -45.56 1.06 7.91
CA CYS A 163 -45.27 1.10 6.47
C CYS A 163 -43.98 0.34 6.15
N LEU A 164 -42.89 0.60 6.87
CA LEU A 164 -41.60 -0.07 6.69
C LEU A 164 -41.71 -1.59 6.90
N LYS A 165 -42.48 -2.02 7.91
CA LYS A 165 -42.77 -3.44 8.15
C LYS A 165 -43.52 -4.09 6.97
N LYS A 166 -44.48 -3.39 6.35
CA LYS A 166 -45.21 -3.88 5.18
C LYS A 166 -44.36 -3.91 3.90
N MET A 167 -43.36 -3.05 3.81
CA MET A 167 -42.34 -3.05 2.75
C MET A 167 -41.23 -4.08 2.99
N ASN A 168 -41.31 -4.87 4.06
CA ASN A 168 -40.30 -5.85 4.48
C ASN A 168 -38.91 -5.23 4.76
N ILE A 169 -38.87 -3.96 5.16
CA ILE A 169 -37.65 -3.26 5.57
C ILE A 169 -37.48 -3.49 7.08
N ARG A 170 -36.45 -4.23 7.48
CA ARG A 170 -36.28 -4.69 8.87
C ARG A 170 -35.10 -4.05 9.58
N VAL A 171 -34.01 -3.84 8.86
CA VAL A 171 -32.78 -3.23 9.37
C VAL A 171 -32.47 -1.94 8.64
N LEU A 172 -31.63 -1.10 9.23
CA LEU A 172 -31.25 0.18 8.65
C LEU A 172 -30.61 0.04 7.26
N GLY A 173 -29.84 -1.03 7.03
CA GLY A 173 -29.25 -1.33 5.73
C GLY A 173 -30.26 -1.57 4.61
N ASP A 174 -31.44 -2.12 4.92
CA ASP A 174 -32.50 -2.31 3.91
C ASP A 174 -33.13 -0.99 3.49
N LEU A 175 -33.22 -0.03 4.42
CA LEU A 175 -33.75 1.30 4.16
C LEU A 175 -32.87 2.10 3.20
N LEU A 176 -31.55 1.88 3.24
CA LEU A 176 -30.60 2.53 2.32
C LEU A 176 -30.70 2.02 0.87
N ARG A 177 -31.30 0.83 0.68
CA ARG A 177 -31.53 0.21 -0.64
C ARG A 177 -32.83 0.63 -1.30
N VAL A 178 -33.63 1.46 -0.64
CA VAL A 178 -34.92 1.95 -1.15
C VAL A 178 -34.81 3.43 -1.46
N SER A 179 -35.39 3.85 -2.57
CA SER A 179 -35.43 5.26 -2.99
C SER A 179 -36.61 6.02 -2.37
N GLU A 180 -36.49 7.35 -2.31
CA GLU A 180 -37.59 8.22 -1.85
C GLU A 180 -38.88 8.03 -2.68
N ALA A 181 -38.72 7.83 -3.99
CA ALA A 181 -39.84 7.61 -4.92
C ALA A 181 -40.59 6.30 -4.64
N GLU A 182 -39.87 5.23 -4.30
CA GLU A 182 -40.48 3.94 -3.95
C GLU A 182 -41.24 4.01 -2.62
N LEU A 183 -40.72 4.74 -1.64
CA LEU A 183 -41.41 4.97 -0.37
C LEU A 183 -42.71 5.75 -0.58
N LEU A 184 -42.68 6.83 -1.36
CA LEU A 184 -43.86 7.66 -1.68
C LEU A 184 -44.90 6.94 -2.53
N SER A 185 -44.51 5.93 -3.31
CA SER A 185 -45.44 5.15 -4.13
C SER A 185 -46.37 4.25 -3.32
N TYR A 186 -46.04 3.98 -2.05
CA TYR A 186 -46.75 2.98 -1.26
C TYR A 186 -48.01 3.54 -0.59
N LYS A 187 -49.08 2.75 -0.61
CA LYS A 187 -50.37 3.14 -0.04
C LYS A 187 -50.24 3.45 1.46
N ASN A 188 -50.60 4.67 1.84
CA ASN A 188 -50.57 5.22 3.21
C ASN A 188 -49.21 5.66 3.73
N PHE A 189 -48.18 5.69 2.88
CA PHE A 189 -46.93 6.40 3.16
C PHE A 189 -47.10 7.87 2.75
N GLY A 190 -46.70 8.79 3.63
CA GLY A 190 -46.92 10.23 3.44
C GLY A 190 -45.64 11.03 3.65
N GLU A 191 -45.72 12.32 3.31
CA GLU A 191 -44.59 13.26 3.38
C GLU A 191 -44.02 13.43 4.80
N THR A 192 -44.88 13.35 5.82
CA THR A 192 -44.46 13.34 7.23
C THR A 192 -43.62 12.11 7.59
N SER A 193 -44.02 10.92 7.13
CA SER A 193 -43.25 9.68 7.32
C SER A 193 -41.90 9.72 6.59
N LEU A 194 -41.86 10.34 5.40
CA LEU A 194 -40.61 10.53 4.65
C LEU A 194 -39.64 11.45 5.39
N ASN A 195 -40.14 12.57 5.93
CA ASN A 195 -39.32 13.51 6.70
C ASN A 195 -38.80 12.91 8.01
N GLU A 196 -39.59 12.07 8.70
CA GLU A 196 -39.13 11.30 9.87
C GLU A 196 -37.95 10.37 9.51
N ILE A 197 -38.06 9.63 8.40
CA ILE A 197 -37.00 8.74 7.92
C ILE A 197 -35.76 9.53 7.50
N ARG A 198 -35.93 10.66 6.82
CA ARG A 198 -34.83 11.53 6.40
C ARG A 198 -34.08 12.09 7.61
N SER A 199 -34.81 12.55 8.63
CA SER A 199 -34.24 13.06 9.88
C SER A 199 -33.49 11.95 10.63
N LEU A 200 -34.04 10.73 10.67
CA LEU A 200 -33.38 9.58 11.27
C LEU A 200 -32.05 9.26 10.57
N LEU A 201 -32.06 9.16 9.24
CA LEU A 201 -30.87 8.88 8.45
C LEU A 201 -29.82 9.99 8.57
N ALA A 202 -30.26 11.26 8.52
CA ALA A 202 -29.39 12.41 8.72
C ALA A 202 -28.71 12.42 10.10
N SER A 203 -29.42 12.00 11.16
CA SER A 203 -28.85 11.88 12.52
C SER A 203 -27.73 10.84 12.63
N LYS A 204 -27.66 9.91 11.66
CA LYS A 204 -26.63 8.87 11.54
C LYS A 204 -25.64 9.13 10.40
N GLY A 205 -25.73 10.28 9.73
CA GLY A 205 -24.88 10.62 8.59
C GLY A 205 -25.17 9.81 7.32
N LEU A 206 -26.33 9.16 7.24
CA LEU A 206 -26.76 8.29 6.14
C LEU A 206 -27.81 8.97 5.25
N ARG A 207 -28.00 8.46 4.04
CA ARG A 207 -28.97 9.00 3.05
C ARG A 207 -29.74 7.87 2.35
N LEU A 208 -31.00 8.13 2.00
CA LEU A 208 -31.83 7.22 1.20
C LEU A 208 -31.21 6.97 -0.17
N GLY A 209 -31.22 5.73 -0.64
CA GLY A 209 -30.67 5.33 -1.94
C GLY A 209 -29.14 5.28 -2.03
N GLN A 210 -28.39 5.57 -0.95
CA GLN A 210 -26.93 5.50 -0.97
C GLN A 210 -26.40 4.11 -1.36
N ALA A 211 -27.07 3.03 -0.91
CA ALA A 211 -26.68 1.67 -1.25
C ALA A 211 -27.08 1.27 -2.70
N LEU A 212 -28.03 1.97 -3.33
CA LEU A 212 -28.39 1.79 -4.75
C LEU A 212 -27.35 2.42 -5.68
N GLU A 213 -26.68 3.49 -5.25
CA GLU A 213 -25.57 4.10 -5.98
C GLU A 213 -24.28 3.28 -5.82
N GLU A 214 -24.02 2.77 -4.62
CA GLU A 214 -22.88 1.88 -4.34
C GLU A 214 -23.01 0.49 -5.02
N SER A 215 -24.24 0.04 -5.34
CA SER A 215 -24.53 -1.29 -5.95
C SER A 215 -24.74 -1.31 -7.46
N LYS A 216 -24.45 -0.21 -8.18
CA LYS A 216 -24.29 -0.25 -9.65
C LYS A 216 -22.84 -0.58 -10.01
N PRO A 217 -22.49 -1.83 -10.37
CA PRO A 217 -21.30 -2.07 -11.15
C PRO A 217 -21.55 -1.54 -12.57
N GLY A 218 -21.13 -0.30 -12.85
CA GLY A 218 -21.07 0.23 -14.21
C GLY A 218 -22.23 1.13 -14.64
N ALA A 219 -22.47 2.23 -13.93
CA ALA A 219 -23.03 3.43 -14.56
C ALA A 219 -22.22 4.65 -14.13
N VAL A 220 -21.21 4.93 -14.94
CA VAL A 220 -20.58 6.24 -15.13
C VAL A 220 -21.49 7.40 -14.70
N ALA A 221 -21.13 8.07 -13.60
CA ALA A 221 -21.04 9.51 -13.71
C ALA A 221 -19.99 9.72 -14.79
N ALA A 222 -20.40 10.23 -15.95
CA ALA A 222 -19.47 10.63 -16.98
C ALA A 222 -18.50 11.61 -16.32
N ALA A 223 -17.31 11.10 -15.96
CA ALA A 223 -16.16 11.96 -15.86
C ALA A 223 -16.17 12.77 -17.16
N PRO A 224 -16.02 14.10 -17.10
CA PRO A 224 -15.93 14.90 -18.32
C PRO A 224 -14.92 14.17 -19.19
N VAL A 225 -15.29 13.89 -20.45
CA VAL A 225 -14.38 13.38 -21.47
C VAL A 225 -13.07 14.11 -21.22
N ARG A 226 -12.09 13.40 -20.67
CA ARG A 226 -10.83 14.00 -20.24
C ARG A 226 -10.13 14.30 -21.54
N THR A 227 -10.43 15.48 -22.08
CA THR A 227 -9.74 16.04 -23.23
C THR A 227 -8.27 15.96 -22.91
N ILE A 228 -7.56 15.18 -23.71
CA ILE A 228 -6.11 15.10 -23.71
C ILE A 228 -5.62 16.55 -23.69
N PRO A 229 -4.84 16.98 -22.68
CA PRO A 229 -4.28 18.32 -22.64
C PRO A 229 -3.59 18.64 -23.97
N PRO A 230 -3.70 19.87 -24.50
CA PRO A 230 -3.10 20.25 -25.79
C PRO A 230 -1.58 20.03 -25.83
N GLU A 231 -0.92 19.90 -24.67
CA GLU A 231 0.51 19.60 -24.51
C GLU A 231 0.90 18.15 -24.89
N ILE A 232 -0.05 17.21 -25.03
CA ILE A 232 0.20 15.81 -25.42
C ILE A 232 -0.07 15.58 -26.92
N ALA A 233 -0.52 16.60 -27.65
CA ALA A 233 -0.91 16.49 -29.06
C ALA A 233 0.26 16.15 -30.02
N ASP A 234 1.51 16.42 -29.61
CA ASP A 234 2.72 16.21 -30.43
C ASP A 234 3.49 14.93 -30.06
N VAL A 235 2.97 14.11 -29.13
CA VAL A 235 3.64 12.88 -28.69
C VAL A 235 3.22 11.71 -29.59
N PRO A 236 4.16 10.94 -30.16
CA PRO A 236 3.83 9.81 -31.02
C PRO A 236 2.90 8.82 -30.32
N ASN A 237 1.81 8.44 -30.99
CA ASN A 237 0.80 7.52 -30.46
C ASN A 237 1.42 6.18 -30.00
N GLU A 238 2.53 5.76 -30.62
CA GLU A 238 3.31 4.59 -30.21
C GLU A 238 3.82 4.66 -28.77
N VAL A 239 4.22 5.84 -28.30
CA VAL A 239 4.73 6.05 -26.94
C VAL A 239 3.60 6.01 -25.92
N LEU A 240 2.45 6.60 -26.25
CA LEU A 240 1.27 6.65 -25.38
C LEU A 240 0.64 5.27 -25.16
N SER A 241 0.72 4.39 -26.17
CA SER A 241 0.18 3.02 -26.10
C SER A 241 1.11 2.01 -25.44
N ARG A 242 2.34 2.38 -25.05
CA ARG A 242 3.25 1.45 -24.35
C ARG A 242 2.68 1.08 -22.98
N ARG A 243 2.84 -0.19 -22.61
CA ARG A 243 2.39 -0.72 -21.33
C ARG A 243 3.36 -0.34 -20.22
N ILE A 244 2.79 -0.08 -19.03
CA ILE A 244 3.56 0.23 -17.82
C ILE A 244 4.36 -0.99 -17.32
N GLU A 245 3.92 -2.20 -17.67
CA GLU A 245 4.61 -3.46 -17.32
C GLU A 245 6.02 -3.55 -17.92
N ASP A 246 6.23 -2.96 -19.09
CA ASP A 246 7.52 -2.95 -19.80
C ASP A 246 8.48 -1.86 -19.28
N MET A 247 8.08 -1.12 -18.23
CA MET A 247 8.85 -0.03 -17.63
C MET A 247 9.64 -0.52 -16.41
N GLU A 248 10.86 -0.01 -16.27
CA GLU A 248 11.71 -0.19 -15.09
C GLU A 248 11.22 0.72 -13.94
N LEU A 249 10.09 0.34 -13.34
CA LEU A 249 9.53 0.99 -12.16
C LEU A 249 9.75 0.12 -10.92
N SER A 250 9.86 0.76 -9.76
CA SER A 250 9.88 0.04 -8.48
C SER A 250 8.59 -0.73 -8.25
N VAL A 251 8.67 -1.77 -7.43
CA VAL A 251 7.51 -2.62 -7.08
C VAL A 251 6.38 -1.79 -6.48
N ARG A 252 6.69 -0.76 -5.68
CA ARG A 252 5.72 0.18 -5.10
C ARG A 252 5.00 0.98 -6.17
N SER A 253 5.75 1.60 -7.09
CA SER A 253 5.21 2.36 -8.20
C SER A 253 4.32 1.48 -9.10
N ARG A 254 4.74 0.24 -9.39
CA ARG A 254 3.96 -0.71 -10.20
C ARG A 254 2.66 -1.14 -9.51
N LYS A 255 2.70 -1.51 -8.23
CA LYS A 255 1.51 -1.92 -7.45
C LYS A 255 0.50 -0.77 -7.30
N ALA A 256 0.97 0.46 -7.15
CA ALA A 256 0.09 1.63 -7.09
C ALA A 256 -0.62 1.90 -8.43
N LEU A 257 0.12 1.83 -9.55
CA LEU A 257 -0.45 2.03 -10.89
C LEU A 257 -1.47 0.95 -11.25
N GLN A 258 -1.21 -0.30 -10.88
CA GLN A 258 -2.14 -1.41 -11.08
C GLN A 258 -3.45 -1.21 -10.31
N ARG A 259 -3.39 -0.68 -9.08
CA ARG A 259 -4.58 -0.39 -8.26
C ARG A 259 -5.41 0.77 -8.81
N LEU A 260 -4.75 1.74 -9.42
CA LEU A 260 -5.41 2.84 -10.14
C LEU A 260 -5.96 2.42 -11.51
N ASN A 261 -5.79 1.14 -11.87
CA ASN A 261 -6.15 0.58 -13.17
C ASN A 261 -5.51 1.36 -14.33
N ILE A 262 -4.25 1.77 -14.16
CA ILE A 262 -3.46 2.48 -15.16
C ILE A 262 -2.58 1.44 -15.85
N ALA A 263 -2.84 1.20 -17.13
CA ALA A 263 -2.14 0.19 -17.93
C ALA A 263 -1.14 0.82 -18.92
N THR A 264 -1.36 2.07 -19.32
CA THR A 264 -0.59 2.74 -20.38
C THR A 264 0.06 4.04 -19.93
N ILE A 265 1.14 4.43 -20.63
CA ILE A 265 1.84 5.71 -20.38
C ILE A 265 0.88 6.90 -20.60
N GLY A 266 0.00 6.83 -21.60
CA GLY A 266 -0.99 7.88 -21.87
C GLY A 266 -1.99 8.08 -20.71
N GLU A 267 -2.48 7.00 -20.12
CA GLU A 267 -3.36 7.06 -18.94
C GLU A 267 -2.64 7.64 -17.72
N LEU A 268 -1.34 7.34 -17.57
CA LEU A 268 -0.51 7.86 -16.49
C LEU A 268 -0.25 9.36 -16.64
N ALA A 269 0.11 9.83 -17.83
CA ALA A 269 0.34 11.24 -18.11
C ALA A 269 -0.93 12.09 -17.90
N ALA A 270 -2.12 11.50 -18.07
CA ALA A 270 -3.40 12.15 -17.81
C ALA A 270 -3.75 12.30 -16.31
N ARG A 271 -2.98 11.68 -15.40
CA ARG A 271 -3.17 11.80 -13.95
C ARG A 271 -2.44 13.02 -13.39
N THR A 272 -2.98 13.55 -12.30
CA THR A 272 -2.36 14.61 -11.52
C THR A 272 -1.50 14.03 -10.40
N GLU A 273 -0.56 14.83 -9.91
CA GLU A 273 0.28 14.44 -8.76
C GLU A 273 -0.56 14.13 -7.51
N ALA A 274 -1.61 14.91 -7.28
CA ALA A 274 -2.52 14.73 -6.15
C ALA A 274 -3.31 13.41 -6.25
N GLU A 275 -3.72 13.00 -7.46
CA GLU A 275 -4.39 11.71 -7.68
C GLU A 275 -3.47 10.52 -7.38
N LEU A 276 -2.19 10.64 -7.73
CA LEU A 276 -1.20 9.59 -7.45
C LEU A 276 -0.85 9.54 -5.95
N LEU A 277 -0.61 10.70 -5.33
CA LEU A 277 -0.35 10.82 -3.89
C LEU A 277 -1.52 10.40 -3.00
N GLY A 278 -2.75 10.39 -3.53
CA GLY A 278 -3.92 9.87 -2.83
C GLY A 278 -3.99 8.34 -2.73
N CYS A 279 -3.06 7.61 -3.37
CA CYS A 279 -3.11 6.15 -3.41
C CYS A 279 -2.47 5.48 -2.20
N LYS A 280 -3.13 4.44 -1.69
CA LYS A 280 -2.60 3.58 -0.61
C LYS A 280 -1.22 3.01 -1.02
N ASN A 281 -0.20 3.26 -0.19
CA ASN A 281 1.21 2.88 -0.36
C ASN A 281 1.94 3.57 -1.53
N PHE A 282 1.53 4.79 -1.90
CA PHE A 282 2.21 5.62 -2.89
C PHE A 282 2.86 6.84 -2.23
N GLY A 283 4.19 6.95 -2.32
CA GLY A 283 4.98 7.99 -1.66
C GLY A 283 5.65 8.99 -2.61
N GLN A 284 6.36 9.96 -2.03
CA GLN A 284 7.13 10.98 -2.75
C GLN A 284 8.24 10.37 -3.64
N THR A 285 8.83 9.25 -3.23
CA THR A 285 9.83 8.50 -4.00
C THR A 285 9.22 7.87 -5.25
N SER A 286 8.08 7.21 -5.11
CA SER A 286 7.31 6.66 -6.23
C SER A 286 6.84 7.75 -7.20
N LEU A 287 6.45 8.92 -6.68
CA LEU A 287 6.14 10.09 -7.49
C LEU A 287 7.37 10.57 -8.29
N ALA A 288 8.54 10.66 -7.65
CA ALA A 288 9.77 11.09 -8.31
C ALA A 288 10.20 10.10 -9.41
N GLU A 289 10.10 8.80 -9.15
CA GLU A 289 10.36 7.74 -10.13
C GLU A 289 9.43 7.86 -11.35
N ILE A 290 8.13 8.05 -11.12
CA ILE A 290 7.15 8.21 -12.20
C ILE A 290 7.44 9.47 -13.03
N LYS A 291 7.77 10.59 -12.38
CA LYS A 291 8.15 11.82 -13.09
C LYS A 291 9.41 11.62 -13.92
N GLN A 292 10.41 10.93 -13.39
CA GLN A 292 11.65 10.64 -14.09
C GLN A 292 11.41 9.72 -15.30
N MET A 293 10.55 8.70 -15.15
CA MET A 293 10.16 7.81 -16.25
C MET A 293 9.41 8.58 -17.35
N LEU A 294 8.40 9.37 -16.99
CA LEU A 294 7.67 10.19 -17.96
C LEU A 294 8.59 11.18 -18.68
N ALA A 295 9.55 11.78 -17.97
CA ALA A 295 10.52 12.70 -18.56
C ALA A 295 11.44 12.04 -19.61
N GLN A 296 11.75 10.74 -19.50
CA GLN A 296 12.50 10.01 -20.53
C GLN A 296 11.75 9.93 -21.86
N PHE A 297 10.41 10.01 -21.81
CA PHE A 297 9.53 10.02 -22.97
C PHE A 297 9.08 11.43 -23.36
N GLY A 298 9.67 12.48 -22.76
CA GLY A 298 9.26 13.87 -22.99
C GLY A 298 7.87 14.22 -22.46
N LEU A 299 7.34 13.39 -21.55
CA LEU A 299 6.02 13.53 -20.96
C LEU A 299 6.11 14.06 -19.53
N SER A 300 5.03 14.68 -19.06
CA SER A 300 4.87 15.07 -17.66
C SER A 300 3.46 14.77 -17.18
N LEU A 301 3.30 14.62 -15.86
CA LEU A 301 1.98 14.50 -15.24
C LEU A 301 1.16 15.76 -15.50
N ARG A 302 -0.15 15.58 -15.64
CA ARG A 302 -1.09 16.69 -15.82
C ARG A 302 -0.99 17.65 -14.64
N LYS A 303 -0.69 18.91 -14.94
CA LYS A 303 -0.81 20.01 -13.97
C LYS A 303 -2.26 20.50 -13.96
N LEU A 304 -2.77 20.80 -12.77
CA LEU A 304 -3.97 21.61 -12.64
C LEU A 304 -3.49 23.05 -12.80
N GLU A 305 -3.93 23.74 -13.85
CA GLU A 305 -3.84 25.20 -13.86
C GLU A 305 -4.76 25.74 -12.76
N ASP A 306 -4.26 26.67 -11.96
CA ASP A 306 -5.00 27.33 -10.86
C ASP A 306 -6.25 28.08 -11.34
#